data_AF-A0A1J4Z5T3-F1
#
_entry.id   AF-A0A1J4Z5T3-F1
#
_cell.length_a   1.000
_cell.length_b   1.000
_cell.length_c   1.000
_cell.angle_alpha   90.00
_cell.angle_beta   90.00
_cell.angle_gamma   90.00
#
_symmetry.space_group_name_H-M   'P 1'
#
loop_
_entity.id
_entity.type
_entity.pdbx_description
1 polymer ?
#
loop_
_entity_poly.entity_id
_entity_poly.type
_entity_poly.pdbx_seq_one_letter_code
_entity_poly.pdbx_strand_id
1 'polypeptide(L)'
;MKNKILIAPSMLSSDFSRLAEDAKRMQDAGADMLHIDVMDGHFVPNITIGPVVVENLKKHVKIPLDVHLMISEPEKYSKSFISAGADIVTFHIEACCDPSGLISEIKKQNARPGLVINPPTDFVKLKSYCSLVDFILIMSVNPGFAGQKFILSVLDKVRELRKIYDKDVEIDGGINYETAKQALDAGVNILVAGSFIFSSSDAKETIRRLRAA
;
A
#
# COMPACT_ATOMS: atom_id res chain seq x y z
N MET A 1 8.69 17.52 -11.05
CA MET A 1 7.95 16.87 -12.18
C MET A 1 6.76 16.17 -11.56
N LYS A 2 5.59 16.11 -12.22
CA LYS A 2 4.46 15.34 -11.65
C LYS A 2 4.81 13.85 -11.70
N ASN A 3 4.72 13.15 -10.57
CA ASN A 3 4.96 11.71 -10.53
C ASN A 3 3.90 10.99 -11.38
N LYS A 4 4.30 9.87 -11.99
CA LYS A 4 3.37 9.01 -12.73
C LYS A 4 2.30 8.48 -11.77
N ILE A 5 1.04 8.49 -12.19
CA ILE A 5 -0.07 7.89 -11.43
C ILE A 5 -0.02 6.38 -11.59
N LEU A 6 0.03 5.66 -10.47
CA LEU A 6 0.09 4.21 -10.38
C LEU A 6 -1.15 3.67 -9.66
N ILE A 7 -1.62 2.51 -10.11
CA ILE A 7 -2.76 1.81 -9.49
C ILE A 7 -2.27 0.49 -8.89
N ALA A 8 -2.56 0.29 -7.61
CA ALA A 8 -2.18 -0.87 -6.83
C ALA A 8 -3.44 -1.58 -6.29
N PRO A 9 -4.02 -2.56 -7.01
CA PRO A 9 -5.19 -3.27 -6.49
C PRO A 9 -4.85 -4.00 -5.18
N SER A 10 -5.65 -3.77 -4.14
CA SER A 10 -5.49 -4.48 -2.85
C SER A 10 -6.05 -5.89 -2.99
N MET A 11 -5.16 -6.87 -2.84
CA MET A 11 -5.50 -8.29 -2.91
C MET A 11 -6.37 -8.76 -1.74
N LEU A 12 -6.55 -7.95 -0.69
CA LEU A 12 -7.50 -8.24 0.39
C LEU A 12 -8.94 -8.42 -0.10
N SER A 13 -9.29 -7.82 -1.24
CA SER A 13 -10.63 -7.93 -1.85
C SER A 13 -10.75 -9.05 -2.90
N SER A 14 -9.72 -9.87 -3.06
CA SER A 14 -9.72 -11.01 -3.99
C SER A 14 -10.43 -12.24 -3.41
N ASP A 15 -10.74 -13.21 -4.28
CA ASP A 15 -11.12 -14.55 -3.82
C ASP A 15 -9.86 -15.31 -3.38
N PHE A 16 -9.70 -15.48 -2.07
CA PHE A 16 -8.52 -16.13 -1.50
C PHE A 16 -8.35 -17.59 -1.95
N SER A 17 -9.43 -18.25 -2.41
CA SER A 17 -9.34 -19.60 -2.98
C SER A 17 -8.71 -19.61 -4.38
N ARG A 18 -8.62 -18.45 -5.04
CA ARG A 18 -8.15 -18.26 -6.43
C ARG A 18 -7.17 -17.10 -6.59
N LEU A 19 -6.37 -16.81 -5.55
CA LEU A 19 -5.45 -15.65 -5.51
C LEU A 19 -4.59 -15.47 -6.76
N ALA A 20 -4.01 -16.57 -7.27
CA ALA A 20 -3.13 -16.50 -8.44
C ALA A 20 -3.89 -16.04 -9.70
N GLU A 21 -5.14 -16.46 -9.87
CA GLU A 21 -5.97 -16.05 -10.99
C GLU A 21 -6.36 -14.59 -10.89
N ASP A 22 -6.74 -14.14 -9.69
CA ASP A 22 -7.10 -12.75 -9.43
C ASP A 22 -5.89 -11.81 -9.59
N ALA A 23 -4.72 -12.20 -9.10
CA ALA A 23 -3.48 -11.44 -9.29
C ALA A 23 -3.13 -11.28 -10.78
N LYS A 24 -3.25 -12.37 -11.56
CA LYS A 24 -3.03 -12.32 -13.00
C LYS A 24 -4.08 -11.45 -13.71
N ARG A 25 -5.35 -11.57 -13.31
CA ARG A 25 -6.46 -10.72 -13.81
C ARG A 25 -6.16 -9.25 -13.60
N MET A 26 -5.67 -8.86 -12.42
CA MET A 26 -5.29 -7.47 -12.12
C MET A 26 -4.08 -7.00 -12.92
N GLN A 27 -3.06 -7.84 -13.07
CA GLN A 27 -1.91 -7.53 -13.92
C GLN A 27 -2.32 -7.32 -15.39
N ASP A 28 -3.13 -8.22 -15.94
CA ASP A 28 -3.57 -8.17 -17.34
C ASP A 28 -4.55 -6.99 -17.58
N ALA A 29 -5.26 -6.55 -16.53
CA ALA A 29 -6.07 -5.33 -16.52
C ALA A 29 -5.24 -4.03 -16.45
N GLY A 30 -3.92 -4.13 -16.25
CA GLY A 30 -3.00 -2.99 -16.28
C GLY A 30 -2.71 -2.38 -14.90
N ALA A 31 -2.78 -3.17 -13.83
CA ALA A 31 -2.22 -2.77 -12.53
C ALA A 31 -0.72 -2.50 -12.63
N ASP A 32 -0.22 -1.48 -11.92
CA ASP A 32 1.22 -1.17 -11.90
C ASP A 32 1.97 -1.97 -10.84
N MET A 33 1.26 -2.42 -9.79
CA MET A 33 1.74 -3.31 -8.71
C MET A 33 0.54 -3.99 -8.05
N LEU A 34 0.77 -5.00 -7.21
CA LEU A 34 -0.26 -5.59 -6.35
C LEU A 34 0.00 -5.20 -4.90
N HIS A 35 -1.02 -4.65 -4.24
CA HIS A 35 -0.94 -4.29 -2.83
C HIS A 35 -1.37 -5.49 -1.97
N ILE A 36 -0.53 -5.88 -1.02
CA ILE A 36 -0.63 -7.08 -0.21
C ILE A 36 -0.75 -6.68 1.26
N ASP A 37 -1.97 -6.73 1.77
CA ASP A 37 -2.30 -6.40 3.15
C ASP A 37 -1.98 -7.55 4.11
N VAL A 38 -0.95 -7.38 4.95
CA VAL A 38 -0.49 -8.37 5.93
C VAL A 38 -0.92 -7.94 7.33
N MET A 39 -1.67 -8.80 8.01
CA MET A 39 -2.24 -8.53 9.34
C MET A 39 -1.98 -9.69 10.31
N ASP A 40 -1.60 -9.39 11.54
CA ASP A 40 -1.17 -10.37 12.56
C ASP A 40 -2.19 -10.61 13.69
N GLY A 41 -3.36 -9.99 13.64
CA GLY A 41 -4.38 -10.07 14.68
C GLY A 41 -4.05 -9.31 15.98
N HIS A 42 -2.89 -8.63 16.05
CA HIS A 42 -2.43 -7.90 17.23
C HIS A 42 -2.42 -6.39 16.96
N PHE A 43 -1.74 -5.95 15.88
CA PHE A 43 -1.70 -4.54 15.51
C PHE A 43 -3.05 -4.06 14.98
N VAL A 44 -3.73 -4.95 14.24
CA VAL A 44 -5.12 -4.77 13.78
C VAL A 44 -5.94 -6.00 14.12
N PRO A 45 -7.27 -5.88 14.35
CA PRO A 45 -8.12 -6.98 14.79
C PRO A 45 -8.55 -7.90 13.64
N ASN A 46 -7.60 -8.31 12.79
CA ASN A 46 -7.81 -9.24 11.68
C ASN A 46 -6.51 -9.99 11.34
N ILE A 47 -6.62 -11.16 10.71
CA ILE A 47 -5.48 -11.98 10.27
C ILE A 47 -5.67 -12.28 8.79
N THR A 48 -4.66 -12.02 7.97
CA THR A 48 -4.74 -12.21 6.51
C THR A 48 -3.81 -13.32 6.04
N ILE A 49 -2.59 -12.95 5.62
CA ILE A 49 -1.66 -13.82 4.92
C ILE A 49 -0.22 -13.54 5.35
N GLY A 50 0.62 -14.55 5.20
CA GLY A 50 2.05 -14.48 5.55
C GLY A 50 2.97 -14.63 4.34
N PRO A 51 4.30 -14.71 4.59
CA PRO A 51 5.31 -14.77 3.52
C PRO A 51 5.12 -15.92 2.54
N VAL A 52 4.63 -17.08 2.99
CA VAL A 52 4.37 -18.25 2.12
C VAL A 52 3.38 -17.96 0.99
N VAL A 53 2.40 -17.08 1.25
CA VAL A 53 1.43 -16.67 0.23
C VAL A 53 2.09 -15.72 -0.77
N VAL A 54 2.90 -14.77 -0.29
CA VAL A 54 3.66 -13.83 -1.13
C VAL A 54 4.61 -14.58 -2.06
N GLU A 55 5.32 -15.58 -1.53
CA GLU A 55 6.25 -16.41 -2.31
C GLU A 55 5.55 -17.14 -3.45
N ASN A 56 4.38 -17.71 -3.17
CA ASN A 56 3.59 -18.39 -4.20
C ASN A 56 2.99 -17.39 -5.20
N LEU A 57 2.50 -16.25 -4.73
CA LEU A 57 1.92 -15.22 -5.60
C LEU A 57 2.95 -14.66 -6.59
N LYS A 58 4.18 -14.42 -6.13
CA LYS A 58 5.28 -13.89 -6.97
C LYS A 58 5.57 -14.78 -8.17
N LYS A 59 5.31 -16.09 -8.09
CA LYS A 59 5.49 -17.05 -9.21
C LYS A 59 4.48 -16.83 -10.35
N HIS A 60 3.38 -16.10 -10.09
CA HIS A 60 2.28 -15.92 -11.04
C HIS A 60 2.21 -14.52 -11.67
N VAL A 61 2.96 -13.55 -11.15
CA VAL A 61 2.97 -12.17 -11.65
C VAL A 61 4.38 -11.61 -11.81
N LYS A 62 4.54 -10.67 -12.73
CA LYS A 62 5.80 -9.96 -13.02
C LYS A 62 5.81 -8.54 -12.48
N ILE A 63 4.64 -7.96 -12.22
CA ILE A 63 4.53 -6.64 -11.60
C ILE A 63 5.03 -6.68 -10.14
N PRO A 64 5.48 -5.54 -9.59
CA PRO A 64 5.92 -5.45 -8.20
C PRO A 64 4.85 -5.90 -7.20
N LEU A 65 5.28 -6.52 -6.11
CA LEU A 65 4.48 -6.80 -4.94
C LEU A 65 4.80 -5.74 -3.87
N ASP A 66 3.77 -4.97 -3.52
CA ASP A 66 3.81 -4.00 -2.45
C ASP A 66 3.22 -4.60 -1.18
N VAL A 67 4.08 -4.91 -0.20
CA VAL A 67 3.68 -5.57 1.04
C VAL A 67 3.52 -4.55 2.14
N HIS A 68 2.28 -4.40 2.59
CA HIS A 68 1.87 -3.52 3.67
C HIS A 68 1.77 -4.28 4.98
N LEU A 69 2.74 -4.06 5.87
CA LEU A 69 2.84 -4.72 7.17
C LEU A 69 2.03 -4.00 8.24
N MET A 70 0.77 -4.40 8.40
CA MET A 70 -0.09 -4.07 9.54
C MET A 70 0.12 -5.07 10.69
N ILE A 71 1.36 -5.15 11.18
CA ILE A 71 1.79 -6.10 12.21
C ILE A 71 2.56 -5.40 13.33
N SER A 72 2.60 -6.01 14.51
CA SER A 72 3.12 -5.40 15.73
C SER A 72 4.65 -5.39 15.80
N GLU A 73 5.31 -6.29 15.07
CA GLU A 73 6.78 -6.45 15.10
C GLU A 73 7.35 -6.51 13.68
N PRO A 74 7.22 -5.44 12.86
CA PRO A 74 7.65 -5.43 11.46
C PRO A 74 9.14 -5.75 11.27
N GLU A 75 9.97 -5.42 12.25
CA GLU A 75 11.40 -5.71 12.28
C GLU A 75 11.69 -7.21 12.15
N LYS A 76 10.85 -8.07 12.74
CA LYS A 76 11.04 -9.53 12.72
C LYS A 76 10.70 -10.16 11.37
N TYR A 77 9.76 -9.56 10.62
CA TYR A 77 9.17 -10.20 9.45
C TYR A 77 9.53 -9.55 8.12
N SER A 78 10.00 -8.31 8.09
CA SER A 78 10.38 -7.61 6.85
C SER A 78 11.28 -8.47 5.94
N LYS A 79 12.33 -9.08 6.50
CA LYS A 79 13.26 -9.95 5.78
C LYS A 79 12.60 -11.19 5.15
N SER A 80 11.63 -11.80 5.84
CA SER A 80 10.96 -12.99 5.30
C SER A 80 10.03 -12.63 4.14
N PHE A 81 9.36 -11.46 4.19
CA PHE A 81 8.58 -10.95 3.06
C PHE A 81 9.46 -10.58 1.86
N ILE A 82 10.60 -9.94 2.08
CA ILE A 82 11.55 -9.61 1.00
C ILE A 82 12.10 -10.90 0.36
N SER A 83 12.47 -11.88 1.19
CA SER A 83 12.92 -13.20 0.70
C SER A 83 11.83 -13.94 -0.07
N ALA A 84 10.56 -13.72 0.26
CA ALA A 84 9.40 -14.24 -0.46
C ALA A 84 9.10 -13.48 -1.77
N GLY A 85 9.82 -12.39 -2.08
CA GLY A 85 9.69 -11.65 -3.33
C GLY A 85 8.89 -10.36 -3.24
N ALA A 86 8.73 -9.80 -2.04
CA ALA A 86 8.26 -8.42 -1.88
C ALA A 86 9.26 -7.44 -2.50
N ASP A 87 8.79 -6.55 -3.37
CA ASP A 87 9.62 -5.51 -3.99
C ASP A 87 9.59 -4.22 -3.16
N ILE A 88 8.47 -3.99 -2.48
CA ILE A 88 8.23 -2.86 -1.59
C ILE A 88 7.74 -3.42 -0.25
N VAL A 89 8.26 -2.86 0.83
CA VAL A 89 7.80 -3.19 2.19
C VAL A 89 7.47 -1.89 2.90
N THR A 90 6.19 -1.70 3.22
CA THR A 90 5.71 -0.58 4.02
C THR A 90 5.34 -1.07 5.42
N PHE A 91 5.64 -0.27 6.44
CA PHE A 91 5.32 -0.60 7.82
C PHE A 91 4.84 0.62 8.59
N HIS A 92 4.00 0.39 9.59
CA HIS A 92 3.46 1.43 10.44
C HIS A 92 4.52 2.04 11.35
N ILE A 93 4.63 3.37 11.33
CA ILE A 93 5.48 4.09 12.28
C ILE A 93 5.03 3.87 13.72
N GLU A 94 3.75 3.51 13.93
CA GLU A 94 3.17 3.20 15.22
C GLU A 94 3.58 1.83 15.78
N ALA A 95 4.04 0.91 14.92
CA ALA A 95 4.44 -0.44 15.32
C ALA A 95 5.96 -0.63 15.48
N CYS A 96 6.76 0.22 14.82
CA CYS A 96 8.20 0.04 14.75
C CYS A 96 8.94 0.81 15.85
N CYS A 97 9.84 0.13 16.56
CA CYS A 97 10.66 0.72 17.63
C CYS A 97 11.88 1.47 17.07
N ASP A 98 12.50 0.95 15.99
CA ASP A 98 13.64 1.58 15.30
C ASP A 98 13.38 1.72 13.80
N PRO A 99 12.62 2.76 13.37
CA PRO A 99 12.29 2.96 11.97
C PRO A 99 13.53 3.14 11.09
N SER A 100 14.54 3.87 11.56
CA SER A 100 15.78 4.10 10.80
C SER A 100 16.55 2.80 10.54
N GLY A 101 16.67 1.96 11.57
CA GLY A 101 17.29 0.64 11.46
C GLY A 101 16.55 -0.26 10.47
N LEU A 102 15.22 -0.33 10.58
CA LEU A 102 14.40 -1.15 9.69
C LEU A 102 14.46 -0.66 8.23
N ILE A 103 14.39 0.65 7.99
CA ILE A 103 14.54 1.24 6.65
C ILE A 103 15.89 0.86 6.03
N SER A 104 16.97 0.95 6.81
CA SER A 104 18.33 0.58 6.37
C SER A 104 18.40 -0.91 6.01
N GLU A 105 17.79 -1.76 6.83
CA GLU A 105 17.79 -3.20 6.62
C GLU A 105 17.00 -3.61 5.36
N ILE A 106 15.83 -3.02 5.12
CA ILE A 106 15.03 -3.25 3.91
C ILE A 106 15.84 -2.90 2.66
N LYS A 107 16.54 -1.76 2.65
CA LYS A 107 17.39 -1.34 1.52
C LYS A 107 18.55 -2.29 1.26
N LYS A 108 19.23 -2.78 2.30
CA LYS A 108 20.33 -3.76 2.15
C LYS A 108 19.89 -5.06 1.48
N GLN A 109 18.61 -5.38 1.59
CA GLN A 109 18.01 -6.55 0.94
C GLN A 109 17.44 -6.23 -0.45
N ASN A 110 17.73 -5.05 -1.01
CA ASN A 110 17.30 -4.58 -2.33
C ASN A 110 15.78 -4.41 -2.51
N ALA A 111 15.04 -4.23 -1.41
CA ALA A 111 13.64 -3.82 -1.44
C ALA A 111 13.50 -2.32 -1.15
N ARG A 112 12.38 -1.72 -1.58
CA ARG A 112 12.07 -0.31 -1.35
C ARG A 112 11.32 -0.15 -0.02
N PRO A 113 11.85 0.61 0.97
CA PRO A 113 11.14 0.85 2.22
C PRO A 113 10.10 1.97 2.08
N GLY A 114 8.95 1.78 2.72
CA GLY A 114 7.95 2.82 2.94
C GLY A 114 7.49 2.92 4.39
N LEU A 115 6.97 4.09 4.75
CA LEU A 115 6.35 4.30 6.06
C LEU A 115 4.86 4.53 5.93
N VAL A 116 4.12 3.98 6.88
CA VAL A 116 2.66 4.11 6.97
C VAL A 116 2.28 4.93 8.20
N ILE A 117 1.25 5.77 8.07
CA ILE A 117 0.56 6.38 9.22
C ILE A 117 -0.94 6.13 9.17
N ASN A 118 -1.50 5.88 10.35
CA ASN A 118 -2.94 5.76 10.55
C ASN A 118 -3.67 7.13 10.49
N PRO A 119 -4.99 7.15 10.27
CA PRO A 119 -5.77 8.39 10.22
C PRO A 119 -5.63 9.31 11.45
N PRO A 120 -5.45 8.86 12.71
CA PRO A 120 -5.19 9.76 13.83
C PRO A 120 -3.72 10.19 13.98
N THR A 121 -2.77 9.54 13.31
CA THR A 121 -1.35 9.78 13.53
C THR A 121 -0.87 11.02 12.78
N ASP A 122 -0.25 11.97 13.50
CA ASP A 122 0.29 13.19 12.90
C ASP A 122 1.49 12.88 11.97
N PHE A 123 1.50 13.48 10.78
CA PHE A 123 2.59 13.38 9.82
C PHE A 123 3.93 13.87 10.37
N VAL A 124 3.93 14.71 11.42
CA VAL A 124 5.16 15.14 12.11
C VAL A 124 6.02 13.94 12.52
N LYS A 125 5.42 12.79 12.85
CA LYS A 125 6.16 11.55 13.17
C LYS A 125 7.01 11.02 12.01
N LEU A 126 6.67 11.36 10.76
CA LEU A 126 7.39 10.93 9.56
C LEU A 126 8.55 11.84 9.18
N LYS A 127 8.56 13.11 9.62
CA LYS A 127 9.48 14.15 9.11
C LYS A 127 10.95 13.73 9.14
N SER A 128 11.39 13.10 10.23
CA SER A 128 12.78 12.66 10.40
C SER A 128 13.20 11.53 9.47
N TYR A 129 12.24 10.84 8.84
CA TYR A 129 12.46 9.65 8.02
C TYR A 129 12.13 9.87 6.54
N CYS A 130 11.50 10.98 6.18
CA CYS A 130 11.07 11.26 4.80
C CYS A 130 12.21 11.10 3.77
N SER A 131 13.43 11.57 4.07
CA SER A 131 14.57 11.42 3.17
C SER A 131 15.06 9.97 3.02
N LEU A 132 14.73 9.10 3.98
CA LEU A 132 15.20 7.74 4.05
C LEU A 132 14.28 6.76 3.32
N VAL A 133 12.99 7.07 3.14
CA VAL A 133 12.02 6.18 2.50
C VAL A 133 11.78 6.52 1.04
N ASP A 134 11.33 5.51 0.28
CA ASP A 134 10.96 5.67 -1.12
C ASP A 134 9.46 5.83 -1.32
N PHE A 135 8.68 5.46 -0.30
CA PHE A 135 7.23 5.63 -0.25
C PHE A 135 6.74 6.15 1.10
N ILE A 136 5.64 6.89 1.08
CA ILE A 136 4.82 7.14 2.26
C ILE A 136 3.38 6.75 1.94
N LEU A 137 2.83 5.83 2.71
CA LEU A 137 1.43 5.42 2.64
C LEU A 137 0.62 6.15 3.71
N ILE A 138 -0.42 6.84 3.28
CA ILE A 138 -1.38 7.48 4.16
C ILE A 138 -2.64 6.61 4.21
N MET A 139 -2.95 6.05 5.38
CA MET A 139 -4.22 5.35 5.54
C MET A 139 -5.37 6.36 5.51
N SER A 140 -6.39 6.07 4.71
CA SER A 140 -7.62 6.85 4.57
C SER A 140 -8.86 6.11 5.12
N VAL A 141 -8.64 4.98 5.77
CA VAL A 141 -9.59 4.24 6.62
C VAL A 141 -8.83 3.74 7.84
N ASN A 142 -9.54 3.23 8.86
CA ASN A 142 -8.84 2.51 9.93
C ASN A 142 -8.38 1.15 9.37
N PRO A 143 -7.09 0.77 9.52
CA PRO A 143 -6.59 -0.48 8.95
C PRO A 143 -7.30 -1.71 9.55
N GLY A 144 -7.37 -2.79 8.76
CA GLY A 144 -7.90 -4.09 9.22
C GLY A 144 -8.99 -4.69 8.35
N PHE A 145 -9.78 -3.87 7.63
CA PHE A 145 -10.92 -4.37 6.83
C PHE A 145 -11.09 -3.62 5.50
N ALA A 146 -11.45 -4.35 4.45
CA ALA A 146 -11.80 -3.79 3.16
C ALA A 146 -13.19 -3.12 3.16
N GLY A 147 -13.48 -2.28 2.16
CA GLY A 147 -14.82 -1.72 1.91
C GLY A 147 -15.27 -0.59 2.85
N GLN A 148 -14.35 -0.04 3.65
CA GLN A 148 -14.63 1.09 4.52
C GLN A 148 -14.74 2.42 3.75
N LYS A 149 -15.41 3.41 4.36
CA LYS A 149 -15.59 4.74 3.78
C LYS A 149 -14.33 5.60 3.95
N PHE A 150 -13.94 6.28 2.87
CA PHE A 150 -12.81 7.20 2.82
C PHE A 150 -12.94 8.34 3.86
N ILE A 151 -11.87 8.60 4.61
CA ILE A 151 -11.78 9.68 5.60
C ILE A 151 -11.15 10.91 4.92
N LEU A 152 -11.98 11.86 4.48
CA LEU A 152 -11.52 13.03 3.70
C LEU A 152 -10.45 13.90 4.39
N SER A 153 -10.47 13.99 5.72
CA SER A 153 -9.55 14.84 6.48
C SER A 153 -8.08 14.39 6.37
N VAL A 154 -7.79 13.15 5.95
CA VAL A 154 -6.40 12.71 5.78
C VAL A 154 -5.72 13.40 4.60
N LEU A 155 -6.49 13.97 3.66
CA LEU A 155 -5.95 14.69 2.50
C LEU A 155 -5.18 15.94 2.90
N ASP A 156 -5.50 16.56 4.04
CA ASP A 156 -4.72 17.68 4.57
C ASP A 156 -3.31 17.25 4.95
N LYS A 157 -3.13 16.03 5.47
CA LYS A 157 -1.81 15.46 5.75
C LYS A 157 -1.01 15.23 4.46
N VAL A 158 -1.67 14.79 3.39
CA VAL A 158 -1.04 14.62 2.07
C VAL A 158 -0.51 15.97 1.58
N ARG A 159 -1.32 17.04 1.65
CA ARG A 159 -0.92 18.38 1.22
C ARG A 159 0.26 18.92 2.03
N GLU A 160 0.26 18.73 3.35
CA GLU A 160 1.39 19.12 4.19
C GLU A 160 2.65 18.30 3.88
N LEU A 161 2.51 16.98 3.72
CA LEU A 161 3.62 16.09 3.36
C LEU A 161 4.25 16.50 2.03
N ARG A 162 3.44 16.87 1.04
CA ARG A 162 3.90 17.28 -0.29
C ARG A 162 4.75 18.54 -0.31
N LYS A 163 4.71 19.36 0.73
CA LYS A 163 5.61 20.51 0.87
C LYS A 163 7.07 20.10 1.10
N ILE A 164 7.30 18.89 1.61
CA ILE A 164 8.63 18.41 2.04
C ILE A 164 9.04 17.08 1.40
N TYR A 165 8.14 16.41 0.67
CA TYR A 165 8.36 15.06 0.14
C TYR A 165 7.92 14.94 -1.32
N ASP A 166 8.90 14.69 -2.20
CA ASP A 166 8.77 14.70 -3.65
C ASP A 166 8.68 13.30 -4.30
N LYS A 167 8.89 12.24 -3.52
CA LYS A 167 8.77 10.85 -3.99
C LYS A 167 7.32 10.32 -3.96
N ASP A 168 7.15 9.00 -4.00
CA ASP A 168 5.85 8.35 -4.12
C ASP A 168 5.03 8.47 -2.82
N VAL A 169 3.82 9.05 -2.91
CA VAL A 169 2.82 8.98 -1.83
C VAL A 169 1.68 8.13 -2.31
N GLU A 170 1.36 7.17 -1.46
CA GLU A 170 0.29 6.21 -1.62
C GLU A 170 -0.86 6.54 -0.66
N ILE A 171 -2.06 6.15 -1.07
CA ILE A 171 -3.24 6.21 -0.21
C ILE A 171 -4.00 4.89 -0.29
N ASP A 172 -4.42 4.37 0.86
CA ASP A 172 -5.20 3.13 0.97
C ASP A 172 -6.47 3.33 1.79
N GLY A 173 -7.56 2.74 1.31
CA GLY A 173 -8.89 2.79 1.90
C GLY A 173 -9.91 3.55 1.06
N GLY A 174 -11.08 2.96 0.79
CA GLY A 174 -12.23 3.70 0.24
C GLY A 174 -12.02 4.40 -1.12
N ILE A 175 -11.05 3.97 -1.93
CA ILE A 175 -10.80 4.55 -3.25
C ILE A 175 -11.86 4.15 -4.29
N ASN A 176 -12.45 5.16 -4.93
CA ASN A 176 -13.38 5.10 -6.04
C ASN A 176 -13.11 6.28 -7.00
N TYR A 177 -13.93 6.49 -8.03
CA TYR A 177 -13.69 7.59 -8.99
C TYR A 177 -13.68 8.99 -8.38
N GLU A 178 -14.51 9.25 -7.37
CA GLU A 178 -14.57 10.55 -6.69
C GLU A 178 -13.38 10.73 -5.75
N THR A 179 -13.11 9.74 -4.90
CA THR A 179 -12.04 9.82 -3.89
C THR A 179 -10.65 9.70 -4.51
N ALA A 180 -10.51 8.99 -5.63
CA ALA A 180 -9.29 8.99 -6.45
C ALA A 180 -8.95 10.41 -6.91
N LYS A 181 -9.91 11.11 -7.52
CA LYS A 181 -9.70 12.50 -7.97
C LYS A 181 -9.27 13.41 -6.82
N GLN A 182 -9.98 13.33 -5.68
CA GLN A 182 -9.65 14.12 -4.49
C GLN A 182 -8.24 13.82 -3.94
N ALA A 183 -7.83 12.54 -3.95
CA ALA A 183 -6.50 12.12 -3.53
C ALA A 183 -5.40 12.62 -4.49
N LEU A 184 -5.63 12.50 -5.80
CA LEU A 184 -4.70 13.01 -6.82
C LEU A 184 -4.55 14.54 -6.73
N ASP A 185 -5.66 15.27 -6.53
CA ASP A 185 -5.66 16.72 -6.32
C ASP A 185 -4.89 17.13 -5.04
N ALA A 186 -4.91 16.30 -4.00
CA ALA A 186 -4.11 16.50 -2.79
C ALA A 186 -2.61 16.20 -2.99
N GLY A 187 -2.27 15.52 -4.09
CA GLY A 187 -0.89 15.19 -4.48
C GLY A 187 -0.52 13.72 -4.35
N VAL A 188 -1.45 12.82 -4.01
CA VAL A 188 -1.20 11.37 -4.07
C VAL A 188 -0.83 10.96 -5.50
N ASN A 189 0.03 9.96 -5.67
CA ASN A 189 0.34 9.41 -6.99
C ASN A 189 0.25 7.88 -7.07
N ILE A 190 -0.03 7.19 -5.96
CA ILE A 190 -0.34 5.76 -5.95
C ILE A 190 -1.68 5.55 -5.26
N LEU A 191 -2.60 4.90 -5.97
CA LEU A 191 -3.96 4.64 -5.48
C LEU A 191 -4.13 3.16 -5.18
N VAL A 192 -4.33 2.82 -3.91
CA VAL A 192 -4.70 1.46 -3.50
C VAL A 192 -6.21 1.31 -3.53
N ALA A 193 -6.70 0.37 -4.32
CA ALA A 193 -8.13 0.13 -4.48
C ALA A 193 -8.44 -1.37 -4.50
N GLY A 194 -9.11 -1.85 -3.46
CA GLY A 194 -9.58 -3.24 -3.36
C GLY A 194 -10.98 -3.40 -3.98
N SER A 195 -12.00 -3.39 -3.12
CA SER A 195 -13.39 -3.74 -3.47
C SER A 195 -13.92 -3.03 -4.71
N PHE A 196 -13.55 -1.78 -4.95
CA PHE A 196 -13.99 -1.00 -6.12
C PHE A 196 -13.51 -1.59 -7.46
N ILE A 197 -12.29 -2.12 -7.53
CA ILE A 197 -11.78 -2.78 -8.74
C ILE A 197 -12.32 -4.21 -8.82
N PHE A 198 -12.26 -4.96 -7.72
CA PHE A 198 -12.60 -6.39 -7.71
C PHE A 198 -14.08 -6.68 -7.98
N SER A 199 -14.98 -5.77 -7.59
CA SER A 199 -16.42 -5.87 -7.88
C SER A 199 -16.82 -5.32 -9.25
N SER A 200 -15.89 -4.71 -10.00
CA SER A 200 -16.16 -4.19 -11.34
C SER A 200 -16.36 -5.33 -12.35
N SER A 201 -17.32 -5.15 -13.25
CA SER A 201 -17.48 -6.03 -14.43
C SER A 201 -16.33 -5.88 -15.44
N ASP A 202 -15.62 -4.75 -15.42
CA ASP A 202 -14.46 -4.48 -16.26
C ASP A 202 -13.35 -3.82 -15.43
N ALA A 203 -12.46 -4.66 -14.90
CA ALA A 203 -11.32 -4.20 -14.11
C ALA A 203 -10.35 -3.33 -14.92
N LYS A 204 -10.20 -3.59 -16.22
CA LYS A 204 -9.28 -2.85 -17.09
C LYS A 204 -9.75 -1.42 -17.28
N GLU A 205 -11.04 -1.25 -17.59
CA GLU A 205 -11.63 0.08 -17.70
C GLU A 205 -11.63 0.81 -16.36
N THR A 206 -11.94 0.13 -15.25
CA THR A 206 -11.88 0.74 -13.92
C THR A 206 -10.47 1.25 -13.58
N ILE A 207 -9.43 0.43 -13.77
CA ILE A 207 -8.04 0.84 -13.55
C ILE A 207 -7.67 2.03 -14.45
N ARG A 208 -8.04 1.98 -15.74
CA ARG A 208 -7.77 3.08 -16.68
C ARG A 208 -8.42 4.39 -16.23
N ARG A 209 -9.65 4.34 -15.74
CA ARG A 209 -10.39 5.52 -15.26
C ARG A 209 -9.85 6.06 -13.94
N LEU A 210 -9.50 5.19 -12.99
CA LEU A 210 -8.85 5.61 -11.74
C LEU A 210 -7.53 6.35 -12.02
N ARG A 211 -6.74 5.84 -12.97
CA ARG A 211 -5.47 6.45 -13.37
C ARG A 211 -5.64 7.84 -14.02
N ALA A 212 -6.81 8.10 -14.60
CA ALA A 212 -7.12 9.32 -15.34
C ALA A 212 -8.09 10.27 -14.59
N ALA A 213 -8.30 10.04 -13.29
CA ALA A 213 -9.25 10.78 -12.46
C ALA A 213 -8.88 12.26 -12.28
#